data_AF-A0A2W2H9B6-F1
#
_entry.id   AF-A0A2W2H9B6-F1
#
_cell.length_a   1.000
_cell.length_b   1.000
_cell.length_c   1.000
_cell.angle_alpha   90.00
_cell.angle_beta   90.00
_cell.angle_gamma   90.00
#
_symmetry.space_group_name_H-M   'P 1'
#
loop_
_entity.id
_entity.type
_entity.pdbx_description
1 polymer ?
#
loop_
_entity_poly.entity_id
_entity_poly.type
_entity_poly.pdbx_seq_one_letter_code
_entity_poly.pdbx_strand_id
1 'polypeptide(L)'
;MERALYGRDGFYLRERPSRHFRTSVSASPAFAEAVVRILTDLDVRLGHPPRLDLVDIGAGEGTLVAQILTLVHEPPHHELTSRLRLTGVDLAPRPPGLPAEIAWRGSCPETVTGLIICNEWL
;
A
#
# COMPACT_ATOMS: atom_id res chain seq x y z
N MET A 1 -2.74 23.86 -12.69
CA MET A 1 -2.29 22.46 -12.81
C MET A 1 -3.32 21.48 -12.25
N GLU A 2 -3.81 21.68 -11.03
CA GLU A 2 -4.79 20.83 -10.32
C GLU A 2 -6.01 20.40 -11.16
N ARG A 3 -6.60 21.32 -11.94
CA ARG A 3 -7.75 21.04 -12.83
C ARG A 3 -7.46 20.10 -14.00
N ALA A 4 -6.21 20.03 -14.48
CA ALA A 4 -5.82 19.17 -15.60
C ALA A 4 -5.39 17.76 -15.13
N LEU A 5 -4.98 17.63 -13.86
CA LEU A 5 -4.52 16.38 -13.28
C LEU A 5 -5.64 15.63 -12.54
N TYR A 6 -6.49 16.34 -11.79
CA TYR A 6 -7.51 15.76 -10.89
C TYR A 6 -8.94 16.31 -11.12
N GLY A 7 -9.12 17.18 -12.12
CA GLY A 7 -10.46 17.64 -12.51
C GLY A 7 -11.27 16.48 -13.09
N ARG A 8 -12.58 16.68 -13.32
CA ARG A 8 -13.51 15.65 -13.81
C ARG A 8 -13.06 14.94 -15.11
N ASP A 9 -12.18 15.56 -15.89
CA ASP A 9 -11.56 15.03 -17.11
C ASP A 9 -10.02 14.90 -17.00
N GLY A 10 -9.49 14.82 -15.77
CA GLY A 10 -8.06 14.83 -15.47
C GLY A 10 -7.34 13.54 -15.82
N PHE A 11 -6.06 13.67 -16.18
CA PHE A 11 -5.24 12.58 -16.69
C PHE A 11 -5.19 11.35 -15.75
N TYR A 12 -5.00 11.54 -14.44
CA TYR A 12 -4.94 10.45 -13.46
C TYR A 12 -6.29 9.75 -13.17
N LEU A 13 -7.40 10.33 -13.64
CA LEU A 13 -8.74 9.74 -13.53
C LEU A 13 -9.13 8.91 -14.76
N ARG A 14 -8.45 9.11 -15.90
CA ARG A 14 -8.74 8.40 -17.16
C ARG A 14 -7.66 7.40 -17.56
N GLU A 15 -6.39 7.76 -17.34
CA GLU A 15 -5.27 6.96 -17.80
C GLU A 15 -4.73 6.08 -16.68
N ARG A 16 -4.78 4.76 -16.89
CA ARG A 16 -4.13 3.79 -16.01
C ARG A 16 -2.62 3.82 -16.30
N PRO A 17 -1.75 4.18 -15.35
CA PRO A 17 -0.30 4.28 -15.57
C PRO A 17 0.37 2.97 -16.01
N SER A 18 -0.32 1.84 -15.85
CA SER A 18 0.17 0.49 -16.15
C SER A 18 0.42 0.20 -17.63
N ARG A 19 0.08 1.09 -18.56
CA ARG A 19 0.27 0.85 -20.01
C ARG A 19 1.57 1.42 -20.60
N HIS A 20 2.33 2.26 -19.88
CA HIS A 20 3.51 2.93 -20.45
C HIS A 20 4.77 2.96 -19.56
N PHE A 21 4.70 2.61 -18.27
CA PHE A 21 5.89 2.52 -17.42
C PHE A 21 5.86 1.25 -16.58
N ARG A 22 6.94 0.44 -16.69
CA ARG A 22 7.26 -0.60 -15.71
C ARG A 22 7.76 0.09 -14.45
N THR A 23 6.98 0.06 -13.39
CA THR A 23 7.40 0.57 -12.08
C THR A 23 7.94 -0.58 -11.22
N SER A 24 8.75 -0.26 -10.21
CA SER A 24 9.42 -1.24 -9.32
C SER A 24 8.45 -2.26 -8.71
N VAL A 25 7.21 -1.85 -8.48
CA VAL A 25 6.13 -2.66 -7.91
C VAL A 25 5.64 -3.74 -8.89
N SER A 26 5.80 -3.51 -10.20
CA SER A 26 5.48 -4.46 -11.27
C SER A 26 6.63 -5.39 -11.65
N ALA A 27 7.85 -5.16 -11.14
CA ALA A 27 9.07 -5.80 -11.64
C ALA A 27 9.64 -6.92 -10.74
N SER A 28 9.46 -6.86 -9.40
CA SER A 28 10.00 -7.88 -8.49
C SER A 28 9.35 -7.89 -7.10
N PRO A 29 9.10 -9.07 -6.50
CA PRO A 29 8.67 -9.21 -5.09
C PRO A 29 9.64 -8.60 -4.07
N ALA A 30 10.90 -8.38 -4.46
CA ALA A 30 11.96 -7.94 -3.56
C ALA A 30 11.64 -6.63 -2.81
N PHE A 31 10.87 -5.73 -3.43
CA PHE A 31 10.44 -4.50 -2.76
C PHE A 31 9.43 -4.78 -1.64
N ALA A 32 8.40 -5.60 -1.92
CA ALA A 32 7.45 -6.01 -0.90
C ALA A 32 8.14 -6.78 0.25
N GLU A 33 9.10 -7.65 -0.07
CA GLU A 33 9.93 -8.33 0.94
C GLU A 33 10.72 -7.35 1.80
N ALA A 34 11.35 -6.33 1.20
CA ALA A 34 12.06 -5.30 1.94
C ALA A 34 11.13 -4.53 2.89
N VAL A 35 9.93 -4.20 2.44
CA VAL A 35 8.91 -3.53 3.27
C VAL A 35 8.46 -4.42 4.44
N VAL A 36 8.25 -5.72 4.20
CA VAL A 36 7.92 -6.68 5.28
C VAL A 36 9.03 -6.77 6.32
N ARG A 37 10.31 -6.72 5.90
CA ARG A 37 11.45 -6.68 6.83
C ARG A 37 11.44 -5.41 7.68
N ILE A 38 11.16 -4.26 7.07
CA ILE A 38 11.02 -2.98 7.80
C ILE A 38 9.86 -3.06 8.80
N LEU A 39 8.69 -3.58 8.39
CA LEU A 39 7.55 -3.77 9.29
C LEU A 39 7.89 -4.67 10.47
N THR A 40 8.64 -5.74 10.25
CA THR A 40 9.07 -6.66 11.32
C THR A 40 9.99 -5.95 12.32
N ASP A 41 10.95 -5.16 11.84
CA ASP A 41 11.84 -4.36 12.71
C ASP A 41 11.07 -3.26 13.46
N LEU A 42 10.14 -2.58 12.79
CA LEU A 42 9.26 -1.60 13.44
C LEU A 42 8.38 -2.22 14.52
N ASP A 43 7.84 -3.41 14.27
CA ASP A 43 7.03 -4.12 15.25
C ASP A 43 7.78 -4.33 16.58
N VAL A 44 9.02 -4.80 16.50
CA VAL A 44 9.89 -4.99 17.67
C VAL A 44 10.21 -3.65 18.33
N ARG A 45 10.60 -2.62 17.56
CA ARG A 45 10.98 -1.30 18.09
C ARG A 45 9.82 -0.57 18.75
N LEU A 46 8.60 -0.80 18.29
CA LEU A 46 7.38 -0.26 18.88
C LEU A 46 6.85 -1.12 20.05
N GLY A 47 7.55 -2.21 20.41
CA GLY A 47 7.18 -3.07 21.53
C GLY A 47 5.97 -3.97 21.24
N HIS A 48 5.84 -4.47 20.01
CA HIS A 48 4.76 -5.33 19.54
C HIS A 48 3.36 -4.74 19.81
N PRO A 49 3.04 -3.58 19.22
CA PRO A 49 1.76 -2.93 19.46
C PRO A 49 0.59 -3.86 19.07
N PRO A 50 -0.56 -3.78 19.74
CA PRO A 50 -1.71 -4.64 19.43
C PRO A 50 -2.25 -4.45 18.00
N ARG A 51 -1.89 -3.34 17.36
CA ARG A 51 -2.18 -3.01 15.97
C ARG A 51 -0.94 -2.38 15.34
N LEU A 52 -0.57 -2.85 14.16
CA LEU A 52 0.46 -2.26 13.31
C LEU A 52 -0.17 -1.86 11.99
N ASP A 53 0.10 -0.66 11.52
CA ASP A 53 -0.46 -0.11 10.29
C ASP A 53 0.60 -0.04 9.20
N LEU A 54 0.24 -0.40 7.98
CA LEU A 54 0.94 0.02 6.77
C LEU A 54 -0.01 0.81 5.88
N VAL A 55 0.36 2.03 5.56
CA VAL A 55 -0.38 2.91 4.65
C VAL A 55 0.46 3.18 3.41
N ASP A 56 -0.04 2.78 2.25
CA ASP A 56 0.56 3.05 0.94
C ASP A 56 -0.18 4.21 0.27
N ILE A 57 0.47 5.37 0.15
CA ILE A 57 -0.10 6.58 -0.45
C ILE A 57 0.27 6.64 -1.93
N GLY A 58 -0.74 6.85 -2.78
CA GLY A 58 -0.61 6.68 -4.23
C GLY A 58 -0.52 5.20 -4.59
N ALA A 59 -1.33 4.37 -3.94
CA ALA A 59 -1.27 2.91 -4.06
C ALA A 59 -1.57 2.37 -5.47
N GLY A 60 -2.13 3.20 -6.37
CA GLY A 60 -2.38 2.83 -7.76
C GLY A 60 -3.33 1.63 -7.88
N GLU A 61 -2.85 0.53 -8.46
CA GLU A 61 -3.61 -0.72 -8.59
C GLU A 61 -3.53 -1.62 -7.32
N GLY A 62 -2.89 -1.15 -6.23
CA GLY A 62 -2.80 -1.87 -4.95
C GLY A 62 -1.85 -3.07 -4.96
N THR A 63 -0.99 -3.19 -5.97
CA THR A 63 -0.08 -4.33 -6.15
C THR A 63 0.85 -4.54 -4.95
N LEU A 64 1.42 -3.46 -4.39
CA LEU A 64 2.34 -3.55 -3.25
C LEU A 64 1.64 -4.11 -2.02
N VAL A 65 0.53 -3.50 -1.62
CA VAL A 65 -0.24 -3.94 -0.44
C VAL A 65 -0.79 -5.37 -0.61
N ALA A 66 -1.14 -5.78 -1.83
CA ALA A 66 -1.53 -7.17 -2.12
C ALA A 66 -0.36 -8.15 -1.96
N GLN A 67 0.82 -7.83 -2.48
CA GLN A 67 2.02 -8.67 -2.32
C GLN A 67 2.44 -8.78 -0.85
N ILE A 68 2.40 -7.67 -0.10
CA ILE A 68 2.69 -7.67 1.35
C ILE A 68 1.69 -8.57 2.08
N LEU A 69 0.40 -8.50 1.75
CA LEU A 69 -0.62 -9.36 2.36
C LEU A 69 -0.30 -10.84 2.15
N THR A 70 0.11 -11.23 0.94
CA THR A 70 0.53 -12.62 0.68
C THR A 70 1.76 -12.99 1.51
N LEU A 71 2.79 -12.13 1.54
CA LEU A 71 4.04 -12.43 2.25
C LEU A 71 3.88 -12.55 3.77
N VAL A 72 3.00 -11.76 4.39
CA VAL A 72 2.81 -11.83 5.85
C VAL A 72 2.05 -13.09 6.28
N HIS A 73 1.22 -13.65 5.41
CA HIS A 73 0.54 -14.93 5.67
C HIS A 73 1.50 -16.13 5.68
N GLU A 74 2.64 -16.02 5.02
CA GLU A 74 3.65 -17.08 4.96
C GLU A 74 4.65 -17.02 6.14
N PRO A 75 5.22 -18.15 6.57
CA PRO A 75 6.32 -18.16 7.53
C PRO A 75 7.53 -17.36 6.99
N PRO A 76 8.28 -16.62 7.85
CA PRO A 76 8.16 -16.52 9.30
C PRO A 76 7.24 -15.40 9.81
N HIS A 77 6.45 -14.76 8.95
CA HIS A 77 5.80 -13.46 9.25
C HIS A 77 4.39 -13.57 9.84
N HIS A 78 3.91 -14.78 10.09
CA HIS A 78 2.54 -15.06 10.55
C HIS A 78 2.12 -14.27 11.80
N GLU A 79 3.05 -13.95 12.70
CA GLU A 79 2.76 -13.19 13.91
C GLU A 79 2.28 -11.76 13.63
N LEU A 80 2.68 -11.17 12.49
CA LEU A 80 2.22 -9.85 12.05
C LEU A 80 0.79 -9.90 11.53
N THR A 81 0.38 -11.00 10.88
CA THR A 81 -0.91 -11.13 10.16
C THR A 81 -2.12 -10.74 11.01
N SER A 82 -2.16 -11.15 12.28
CA SER A 82 -3.28 -10.85 13.16
C SER A 82 -3.41 -9.35 13.49
N ARG A 83 -2.30 -8.61 13.51
CA ARG A 83 -2.21 -7.22 13.99
C ARG A 83 -2.00 -6.20 12.87
N LEU A 84 -1.46 -6.62 11.73
CA LEU A 84 -1.16 -5.75 10.60
C LEU A 84 -2.45 -5.31 9.91
N ARG A 85 -2.57 -4.02 9.64
CA ARG A 85 -3.67 -3.41 8.90
C ARG A 85 -3.11 -2.70 7.69
N LEU A 86 -3.42 -3.22 6.51
CA LEU A 86 -2.97 -2.68 5.23
C LEU A 86 -4.01 -1.70 4.70
N THR A 87 -3.58 -0.49 4.34
CA THR A 87 -4.43 0.54 3.75
C THR A 87 -3.79 1.08 2.48
N GLY A 88 -4.46 0.93 1.35
CA GLY A 88 -4.16 1.71 0.15
C GLY A 88 -4.88 3.06 0.21
N VAL A 89 -4.15 4.15 -0.05
CA VAL A 89 -4.69 5.50 -0.16
C VAL A 89 -4.51 5.97 -1.58
N ASP A 90 -5.62 6.18 -2.28
CA ASP A 90 -5.64 6.70 -3.63
C ASP A 90 -6.99 7.40 -3.90
N LEU A 91 -6.96 8.42 -4.77
CA LEU A 91 -8.19 9.08 -5.23
C LEU A 91 -8.95 8.20 -6.23
N ALA A 92 -8.25 7.31 -6.93
CA ALA A 92 -8.86 6.31 -7.79
C ALA A 92 -9.76 5.35 -6.99
N PRO A 93 -10.84 4.82 -7.59
CA PRO A 93 -11.68 3.83 -6.94
C PRO A 93 -10.88 2.57 -6.62
N ARG A 94 -11.33 1.82 -5.60
CA ARG A 94 -10.73 0.54 -5.21
C ARG A 94 -10.58 -0.39 -6.43
N PRO A 95 -9.38 -0.93 -6.69
CA PRO A 95 -9.16 -1.87 -7.77
C PRO A 95 -10.05 -3.13 -7.65
N PRO A 96 -10.67 -3.60 -8.75
CA PRO A 96 -11.43 -4.84 -8.72
C PRO A 96 -10.50 -6.03 -8.43
N GLY A 97 -10.90 -6.89 -7.50
CA GLY A 97 -10.12 -8.07 -7.10
C GLY A 97 -9.09 -7.83 -6.00
N LEU A 98 -8.93 -6.59 -5.50
CA LEU A 98 -8.10 -6.34 -4.33
C LEU A 98 -8.67 -7.10 -3.11
N PRO A 99 -7.88 -7.90 -2.37
CA PRO A 99 -8.34 -8.67 -1.22
C PRO A 99 -9.10 -7.83 -0.20
N ALA A 100 -10.24 -8.33 0.29
CA ALA A 100 -11.15 -7.60 1.17
C ALA A 100 -10.51 -7.13 2.50
N GLU A 101 -9.43 -7.80 2.92
CA GLU A 101 -8.62 -7.48 4.10
C GLU A 101 -7.87 -6.14 3.98
N ILE A 102 -7.61 -5.69 2.76
CA ILE A 102 -6.92 -4.43 2.49
C ILE A 102 -7.96 -3.31 2.50
N ALA A 103 -7.80 -2.32 3.37
CA ALA A 103 -8.63 -1.13 3.35
C ALA A 103 -8.27 -0.21 2.15
N TRP A 104 -9.25 0.51 1.62
CA TRP A 104 -9.04 1.50 0.56
C TRP A 104 -9.67 2.84 0.94
N ARG A 105 -8.91 3.93 0.86
CA ARG A 105 -9.35 5.27 1.30
C ARG A 105 -8.92 6.34 0.31
N GLY A 106 -9.69 7.43 0.24
CA GLY A 106 -9.31 8.63 -0.53
C GLY A 106 -8.37 9.59 0.20
N SER A 107 -8.12 9.35 1.48
CA SER A 107 -7.21 10.17 2.30
C SER A 107 -6.52 9.32 3.36
N CYS A 108 -5.34 9.79 3.80
CA CYS A 108 -4.55 9.16 4.84
C CYS A 108 -5.35 9.09 6.17
N PRO A 109 -5.27 7.97 6.92
CA PRO A 109 -5.81 7.91 8.28
C PRO A 109 -5.23 8.99 9.20
N GLU A 110 -6.04 9.52 10.12
CA GLU A 110 -5.60 10.55 11.08
C GLU A 110 -4.53 10.05 12.05
N THR A 111 -4.55 8.74 12.34
CA THR A 111 -3.60 8.08 13.25
C THR A 111 -3.07 6.82 12.58
N VAL A 112 -1.75 6.63 12.63
CA VAL A 112 -1.05 5.48 12.11
C VAL A 112 -0.03 5.01 13.14
N THR A 113 -0.09 3.74 13.52
CA THR A 113 0.93 3.09 14.35
C THR A 113 1.74 2.14 13.47
N GLY A 114 2.82 2.61 12.86
CA GLY A 114 3.63 1.78 11.98
C GLY A 114 4.25 2.57 10.84
N LEU A 115 4.01 2.12 9.61
CA LEU A 115 4.69 2.63 8.41
C LEU A 115 3.72 3.36 7.48
N ILE A 116 4.14 4.52 6.99
CA ILE A 116 3.55 5.19 5.84
C ILE A 116 4.60 5.18 4.72
N ILE A 117 4.22 4.74 3.53
CA ILE A 117 5.08 4.72 2.34
C ILE A 117 4.38 5.46 1.19
N CYS A 118 5.17 6.12 0.35
CA CYS A 118 4.73 6.89 -0.80
C CYS A 118 5.64 6.54 -1.98
N ASN A 119 5.57 5.32 -2.48
CA ASN A 119 6.57 4.80 -3.44
C ASN A 119 6.46 5.44 -4.83
N GLU A 120 5.28 5.87 -5.24
CA GLU A 120 5.02 6.47 -6.56
C GLU A 120 4.24 7.80 -6.47
N TRP A 121 4.27 8.44 -5.30
CA TRP A 121 3.66 9.77 -5.13
C TRP A 121 4.59 10.83 -5.72
N LEU A 122 4.23 11.35 -6.90
CA LEU A 122 4.85 12.52 -7.54
C LEU A 122 3.97 13.76 -7.35
#